data_AF-A0A0Q2XJV5-F1
#
_entry.id   AF-A0A0Q2XJV5-F1
#
_cell.length_a   1.000
_cell.length_b   1.000
_cell.length_c   1.000
_cell.angle_alpha   90.00
_cell.angle_beta   90.00
_cell.angle_gamma   90.00
#
_symmetry.space_group_name_H-M   'P 1'
#
loop_
_entity.id
_entity.type
_entity.pdbx_description
1 polymer ?
#
loop_
_entity_poly.entity_id
_entity_poly.type
_entity_poly.pdbx_seq_one_letter_code
_entity_poly.pdbx_strand_id
1 'polypeptide(L)' 'MRDKVLAAVCDVLYIDEQDLHDGDGTDLRDLGLDSVRFVLLMKRLDVDRESDVPARLAEDLSIAGWVRELENLCERA' A
#
# COMPACT_ATOMS: atom_id res chain seq x y z
N MET A 1 -5.44 8.78 -6.03
CA MET A 1 -4.34 7.92 -5.54
C MET A 1 -4.76 6.45 -5.39
N ARG A 2 -5.99 6.18 -4.93
CA ARG A 2 -6.53 4.82 -4.73
C ARG A 2 -6.19 3.82 -5.83
N ASP A 3 -6.53 4.10 -7.09
CA ASP A 3 -6.33 3.15 -8.18
C ASP A 3 -4.86 2.76 -8.38
N LYS A 4 -3.91 3.68 -8.12
CA LYS A 4 -2.47 3.40 -8.16
C LYS A 4 -2.07 2.42 -7.04
N VAL A 5 -2.60 2.64 -5.83
CA VAL A 5 -2.33 1.77 -4.68
C VAL A 5 -2.94 0.38 -4.90
N LEU A 6 -4.21 0.33 -5.28
CA LEU A 6 -4.93 -0.92 -5.57
C LEU A 6 -4.21 -1.73 -6.67
N ALA A 7 -3.86 -1.10 -7.79
CA ALA A 7 -3.15 -1.77 -8.88
C ALA A 7 -1.79 -2.34 -8.42
N ALA A 8 -1.04 -1.61 -7.59
CA ALA A 8 0.22 -2.10 -7.05
C ALA A 8 0.02 -3.28 -6.08
N VAL A 9 -1.01 -3.22 -5.24
CA VAL A 9 -1.37 -4.29 -4.30
C VAL A 9 -1.77 -5.56 -5.05
N CYS A 10 -2.68 -5.46 -6.02
CA CYS A 10 -3.08 -6.60 -6.86
C CYS A 10 -1.89 -7.24 -7.58
N ASP A 11 -1.01 -6.43 -8.16
CA ASP A 11 0.19 -6.89 -8.89
C ASP A 11 1.20 -7.61 -7.98
N VAL A 12 1.44 -7.11 -6.76
CA VAL A 12 2.45 -7.67 -5.85
C VAL A 12 1.93 -8.84 -5.02
N LEU A 13 0.67 -8.78 -4.57
CA LEU A 13 0.05 -9.83 -3.76
C LEU A 13 -0.56 -10.95 -4.62
N TYR A 14 -0.67 -10.74 -5.94
CA TYR A 14 -1.31 -11.67 -6.87
C TYR A 14 -2.77 -11.95 -6.49
N ILE A 15 -3.51 -10.87 -6.22
CA ILE A 15 -4.93 -10.89 -5.83
C ILE A 15 -5.75 -10.00 -6.76
N ASP A 16 -7.06 -10.20 -6.75
CA ASP A 16 -8.04 -9.30 -7.37
C ASP A 16 -8.70 -8.38 -6.33
N GLU A 17 -9.33 -7.29 -6.77
CA GLU A 17 -10.08 -6.39 -5.86
C GLU A 17 -11.18 -7.14 -5.08
N GLN A 18 -11.69 -8.25 -5.62
CA GLN A 18 -12.73 -9.06 -4.97
C GLN A 18 -12.22 -9.85 -3.76
N ASP A 19 -10.90 -10.00 -3.60
CA ASP A 19 -10.29 -10.67 -2.44
C ASP A 19 -10.23 -9.76 -1.20
N LEU A 20 -10.49 -8.45 -1.37
CA LEU A 20 -10.59 -7.49 -0.27
C LEU A 20 -11.89 -7.69 0.52
N HIS A 21 -11.80 -8.40 1.64
CA HIS A 21 -12.96 -8.75 2.45
C HIS A 21 -13.60 -7.57 3.22
N ASP A 22 -12.84 -6.49 3.48
CA ASP A 22 -13.30 -5.22 4.06
C ASP A 22 -13.04 -4.04 3.10
N GLY A 23 -13.05 -4.31 1.79
CA GLY A 23 -12.68 -3.31 0.78
C GLY A 23 -11.30 -2.70 1.07
N ASP A 24 -11.19 -1.38 0.96
CA ASP A 24 -9.93 -0.67 1.21
C ASP A 24 -9.44 -0.72 2.66
N GLY A 25 -10.29 -1.14 3.61
CA GLY A 25 -9.95 -1.34 5.02
C GLY A 25 -9.33 -2.69 5.34
N THR A 26 -9.29 -3.60 4.35
CA THR A 26 -8.70 -4.94 4.50
C THR A 26 -7.24 -4.86 4.98
N ASP A 27 -6.91 -5.60 6.03
CA ASP A 27 -5.51 -5.79 6.45
C ASP A 27 -4.76 -6.60 5.39
N LEU A 28 -3.82 -5.97 4.71
CA LEU A 28 -3.08 -6.58 3.62
C LEU A 28 -2.25 -7.80 4.08
N ARG A 29 -1.96 -7.95 5.37
CA ARG A 29 -1.29 -9.15 5.91
C ARG A 29 -2.14 -10.41 5.75
N ASP A 30 -3.45 -10.27 5.82
CA ASP A 30 -4.39 -11.39 5.61
C ASP A 30 -4.37 -11.87 4.15
N LEU A 31 -3.93 -11.01 3.24
CA LEU A 31 -3.75 -11.28 1.81
C LEU A 31 -2.30 -11.66 1.45
N GLY A 32 -1.46 -11.88 2.46
CA GLY A 32 -0.09 -12.33 2.30
C GLY A 32 0.92 -11.20 2.12
N LEU A 33 0.62 -9.97 2.55
CA LEU A 33 1.65 -8.94 2.68
C LEU A 33 2.68 -9.36 3.74
N ASP A 34 3.92 -9.50 3.29
CA ASP A 34 5.09 -9.77 4.12
C ASP A 34 6.18 -8.71 3.91
N SER A 35 7.30 -8.80 4.63
CA SER A 35 8.40 -7.84 4.53
C SER A 35 8.99 -7.73 3.12
N VAL A 36 9.00 -8.80 2.33
CA VAL A 36 9.53 -8.81 0.96
C VAL A 36 8.53 -8.13 0.02
N ARG A 37 7.25 -8.49 0.11
CA ARG A 37 6.16 -7.90 -0.70
C ARG A 37 5.93 -6.43 -0.36
N PHE A 38 6.05 -6.04 0.89
CA PHE A 38 6.02 -4.63 1.32
C PHE A 38 7.13 -3.82 0.62
N VAL A 39 8.35 -4.36 0.63
CA VAL A 39 9.52 -3.83 -0.08
C VAL A 39 9.25 -3.70 -1.60
N LEU A 40 8.60 -4.67 -2.22
CA LEU A 40 8.21 -4.59 -3.64
C LEU A 40 7.14 -3.51 -3.89
N LEU A 41 6.17 -3.37 -3.00
CA LEU A 41 5.15 -2.33 -3.08
C LEU A 41 5.76 -0.93 -3.01
N MET A 42 6.75 -0.72 -2.14
CA MET A 42 7.45 0.57 -2.07
C MET A 42 8.11 0.92 -3.41
N LYS A 43 8.76 -0.05 -4.06
CA LYS A 43 9.33 0.14 -5.40
C LYS A 43 8.27 0.43 -6.45
N ARG A 44 7.12 -0.24 -6.40
CA ARG A 44 6.03 -0.09 -7.38
C ARG A 44 5.31 1.24 -7.24
N LEU A 45 5.20 1.75 -6.02
CA LEU A 45 4.57 3.03 -5.70
C LEU A 45 5.51 4.22 -5.86
N ASP A 46 6.79 3.98 -6.16
CA ASP A 46 7.86 4.99 -6.23
C ASP A 46 8.08 5.70 -4.89
N VAL A 47 7.99 4.93 -3.80
CA VAL A 47 8.26 5.40 -2.44
C VAL A 47 9.74 5.21 -2.12
N ASP A 48 10.40 6.31 -1.76
CA ASP A 48 11.77 6.26 -1.27
C ASP A 48 11.83 5.54 0.08
N ARG A 49 12.68 4.50 0.14
CA ARG A 49 12.86 3.67 1.33
C ARG A 49 13.67 4.34 2.43
N GLU A 50 14.46 5.35 2.09
CA GLU A 50 15.25 6.10 3.07
C GLU A 50 14.43 7.19 3.75
N SER A 51 13.20 7.45 3.27
CA SER A 51 12.26 8.39 3.87
C SER A 51 11.50 7.76 5.07
N ASP A 52 10.79 8.59 5.82
CA ASP A 52 9.89 8.13 6.90
C ASP A 52 8.57 7.54 6.37
N VAL A 53 8.34 7.56 5.05
CA VAL A 53 7.08 7.12 4.43
C VAL A 53 6.81 5.63 4.63
N PRO A 54 7.77 4.70 4.41
CA PRO A 54 7.54 3.29 4.68
C PRO A 54 7.17 3.01 6.13
N ALA A 55 7.74 3.77 7.09
CA ALA A 55 7.39 3.63 8.50
C ALA A 55 5.91 3.99 8.75
N ARG A 56 5.46 5.12 8.19
CA ARG A 56 4.04 5.55 8.27
C ARG A 56 3.08 4.59 7.58
N LEU A 57 3.45 4.10 6.39
CA LEU A 57 2.65 3.09 5.68
C LEU A 57 2.58 1.77 6.45
N ALA A 58 3.58 1.45 7.27
CA ALA A 58 3.56 0.28 8.13
C ALA A 58 2.67 0.43 9.38
N GLU A 59 2.26 1.66 9.75
CA GLU A 59 1.32 1.89 10.86
C GLU A 59 -0.12 1.49 10.50
N ASP A 60 -0.46 1.53 9.22
CA ASP A 60 -1.78 1.18 8.69
C ASP A 60 -1.62 0.40 7.38
N LEU A 61 -1.63 -0.93 7.47
CA LEU A 61 -1.46 -1.84 6.34
C LEU A 61 -2.77 -2.08 5.58
N SER A 62 -3.47 -1.00 5.25
CA SER A 62 -4.69 -0.99 4.44
C SER A 62 -4.54 -0.08 3.23
N ILE A 63 -5.31 -0.32 2.17
CA ILE A 63 -5.32 0.57 1.00
C ILE A 63 -5.78 1.97 1.40
N ALA A 64 -6.79 2.08 2.26
CA ALA A 64 -7.30 3.35 2.76
C ALA A 64 -6.22 4.15 3.50
N GLY A 65 -5.48 3.49 4.40
CA GLY A 65 -4.35 4.09 5.12
C GLY A 65 -3.28 4.60 4.16
N TRP A 66 -2.87 3.76 3.21
CA TRP A 66 -1.83 4.12 2.25
C TRP A 66 -2.23 5.26 1.32
N VAL A 67 -3.47 5.28 0.85
CA VAL A 67 -4.02 6.37 0.04
C VAL A 67 -3.89 7.69 0.79
N ARG A 68 -4.33 7.73 2.05
CA ARG A 68 -4.25 8.93 2.90
C ARG A 68 -2.80 9.40 3.06
N GLU A 69 -1.88 8.51 3.40
CA GLU A 69 -0.48 8.87 3.63
C GLU A 69 0.21 9.36 2.34
N LEU A 70 -0.09 8.74 1.19
CA LEU A 70 0.50 9.10 -0.10
C LEU A 70 -0.10 10.38 -0.71
N GLU A 71 -1.40 10.63 -0.53
CA GLU A 71 -2.02 11.90 -0.93
C GLU A 71 -1.43 13.08 -0.13
N ASN A 72 -1.25 12.89 1.18
CA ASN A 72 -0.57 13.87 2.05
C ASN A 72 0.88 14.17 1.61
N LEU A 73 1.56 13.27 0.91
CA LEU A 73 2.89 13.52 0.36
C LEU A 73 2.83 14.29 -0.96
N CYS A 74 1.90 13.95 -1.84
CA CYS A 74 1.69 14.68 -3.09
C CYS A 74 1.28 16.14 -2.85
N GLU A 75 0.51 16.44 -1.81
CA GLU A 75 0.15 17.82 -1.47
C GLU A 75 1.30 18.66 -0.91
N ARG A 76 2.39 18.01 -0.47
CA ARG A 76 3.56 18.66 0.14
C ARG A 76 4.74 18.80 -0.83
N ALA A 77 4.63 18.24 -2.03
CA ALA A 77 5.65 18.27 -3.09
C ALA A 77 5.37 19.39 -4.10
#